data_AF-A0A9E3DHU6-F1
#
_entry.id   AF-A0A9E3DHU6-F1
#
_cell.length_a   1.000
_cell.length_b   1.000
_cell.length_c   1.000
_cell.angle_alpha   90.00
_cell.angle_beta   90.00
_cell.angle_gamma   90.00
#
_symmetry.space_group_name_H-M   'P 1'
#
loop_
_entity.id
_entity.type
_entity.pdbx_description
1 polymer ?
#
loop_
_entity_poly.entity_id
_entity_poly.type
_entity_poly.pdbx_seq_one_letter_code
_entity_poly.pdbx_strand_id
1 'polypeptide(L)'
;MNVDTSWYFRYRSTQNPDLGAQFPQLLTITNEPAIPINDTDTDPNLIVSIPPAMPGPNRMQAIANTAGFHFAFIEQGGSSLYPILVLKATSREVMRVLLSIGGVEVDHFSLWHDKAGNAIAQPLAGIIDPQTGLLFPDFNDPDNQHNAELSPADRAAGSQMFQTNLILPEPCQFLSDLLPPVSIMRPTLTQNGGGVATFQAFKAGNLFLHQSDSFLNLVMDVAAAADAVQPAN
;
A
#
# COMPACT_ATOMS: atom_id res chain seq x y z
N MET A 1 2.18 -4.74 13.42
CA MET A 1 1.56 -3.63 12.69
C MET A 1 0.34 -4.14 11.95
N ASN A 2 -0.57 -3.24 11.57
CA ASN A 2 -1.65 -3.55 10.65
C ASN A 2 -1.26 -2.97 9.29
N VAL A 3 -1.51 -3.71 8.21
CA VAL A 3 -1.18 -3.24 6.86
C VAL A 3 -2.45 -3.16 6.03
N ASP A 4 -2.76 -1.97 5.52
CA ASP A 4 -3.80 -1.82 4.50
C ASP A 4 -3.26 -2.36 3.17
N THR A 5 -3.89 -3.40 2.66
CA THR A 5 -3.59 -4.06 1.38
C THR A 5 -4.62 -3.75 0.30
N SER A 6 -5.60 -2.88 0.57
CA SER A 6 -6.63 -2.48 -0.40
C SER A 6 -6.05 -1.74 -1.60
N TRP A 7 -4.85 -1.17 -1.44
CA TRP A 7 -4.14 -0.53 -2.54
C TRP A 7 -3.92 -1.50 -3.70
N TYR A 8 -3.78 -2.81 -3.44
CA TYR A 8 -3.56 -3.80 -4.49
C TYR A 8 -4.68 -3.76 -5.53
N PHE A 9 -5.94 -3.87 -5.07
CA PHE A 9 -7.10 -3.76 -5.94
C PHE A 9 -7.37 -2.33 -6.40
N ARG A 10 -7.10 -1.33 -5.55
CA ARG A 10 -7.27 0.08 -5.92
C ARG A 10 -6.55 0.39 -7.21
N TYR A 11 -5.30 -0.03 -7.37
CA TYR A 11 -4.48 0.28 -8.54
C TYR A 11 -4.70 -0.64 -9.75
N ARG A 12 -5.54 -1.67 -9.61
CA ARG A 12 -5.93 -2.60 -10.69
C ARG A 12 -7.36 -2.38 -11.18
N SER A 13 -8.19 -1.71 -10.37
CA SER A 13 -9.59 -1.45 -10.67
C SER A 13 -9.76 -0.31 -11.66
N THR A 14 -10.86 -0.37 -12.41
CA THR A 14 -11.36 0.73 -13.24
C THR A 14 -12.03 1.85 -12.45
N GLN A 15 -12.22 1.68 -11.13
CA GLN A 15 -12.85 2.65 -10.23
C GLN A 15 -11.84 3.57 -9.53
N ASN A 16 -12.32 4.72 -9.06
CA ASN A 16 -11.50 5.75 -8.42
C ASN A 16 -11.99 6.07 -7.01
N PRO A 17 -11.13 6.01 -5.96
CA PRO A 17 -11.52 6.35 -4.59
C PRO A 17 -11.97 7.81 -4.42
N ASP A 18 -11.50 8.72 -5.28
CA ASP A 18 -11.96 10.12 -5.26
C ASP A 18 -13.40 10.29 -5.72
N LEU A 19 -13.97 9.28 -6.40
CA LEU A 19 -15.37 9.21 -6.78
C LEU A 19 -16.20 8.32 -5.84
N GLY A 20 -15.65 7.96 -4.68
CA GLY A 20 -16.34 7.20 -3.63
C GLY A 20 -16.15 5.69 -3.70
N ALA A 21 -15.32 5.18 -4.62
CA ALA A 21 -15.01 3.75 -4.68
C ALA A 21 -14.30 3.27 -3.41
N GLN A 22 -14.62 2.05 -2.98
CA GLN A 22 -13.99 1.37 -1.87
C GLN A 22 -13.42 0.04 -2.38
N PHE A 23 -12.34 -0.41 -1.75
CA PHE A 23 -11.61 -1.60 -2.19
C PHE A 23 -11.48 -2.57 -1.02
N PRO A 24 -11.69 -3.89 -1.25
CA PRO A 24 -11.46 -4.89 -0.23
C PRO A 24 -9.97 -5.02 0.07
N GLN A 25 -9.64 -5.62 1.21
CA GLN A 25 -8.27 -6.02 1.53
C GLN A 25 -7.87 -7.22 0.67
N LEU A 26 -6.64 -7.26 0.16
CA LEU A 26 -6.07 -8.45 -0.47
C LEU A 26 -5.67 -9.49 0.57
N LEU A 27 -5.05 -9.05 1.66
CA LEU A 27 -4.66 -9.89 2.78
C LEU A 27 -5.05 -9.19 4.08
N THR A 28 -5.49 -9.98 5.06
CA THR A 28 -5.74 -9.45 6.41
C THR A 28 -4.46 -9.56 7.23
N ILE A 29 -3.60 -8.53 7.14
CA ILE A 29 -2.36 -8.45 7.92
C ILE A 29 -2.64 -7.61 9.18
N THR A 30 -2.75 -8.28 10.32
CA THR A 30 -3.10 -7.65 11.60
C THR A 30 -2.11 -8.07 12.69
N ASN A 31 -1.55 -7.08 13.39
CA ASN A 31 -0.58 -7.30 14.48
C ASN A 31 0.66 -8.14 14.10
N GLU A 32 1.13 -8.04 12.86
CA GLU A 32 2.30 -8.79 12.38
C GLU A 32 3.61 -8.00 12.44
N PRO A 33 4.78 -8.64 12.57
CA PRO A 33 6.06 -7.98 12.39
C PRO A 33 6.35 -7.73 10.91
N ALA A 34 6.95 -6.57 10.59
CA ALA A 34 7.60 -6.32 9.29
C ALA A 34 9.14 -6.25 9.41
N ILE A 35 9.66 -6.49 10.61
CA ILE A 35 11.08 -6.65 10.90
C ILE A 35 11.20 -7.82 11.87
N PRO A 36 12.31 -8.57 11.84
CA PRO A 36 12.59 -9.60 12.84
C PRO A 36 12.53 -9.00 14.24
N ILE A 37 11.87 -9.69 15.17
CA ILE A 37 11.71 -9.20 16.55
C ILE A 37 12.86 -9.66 17.45
N ASN A 38 13.55 -10.73 17.07
CA ASN A 38 14.77 -11.24 17.70
C ASN A 38 15.44 -12.29 16.80
N ASP A 39 16.62 -12.77 17.21
CA ASP A 39 17.44 -13.72 16.44
C ASP A 39 16.85 -15.15 16.34
N THR A 40 15.69 -15.43 16.95
CA THR A 40 15.07 -16.76 16.90
C THR A 40 14.12 -16.94 15.71
N ASP A 41 13.81 -15.88 14.95
CA ASP A 41 12.93 -15.96 13.78
C ASP A 41 13.55 -16.79 12.65
N THR A 42 14.88 -16.75 12.44
CA THR A 42 15.63 -17.74 11.65
C THR A 42 17.13 -17.66 11.94
N ASP A 43 17.85 -18.77 11.83
CA ASP A 43 19.33 -18.74 11.76
C ASP A 43 19.76 -18.11 10.42
N PRO A 44 20.51 -16.99 10.41
CA PRO A 44 20.93 -16.32 9.18
C PRO A 44 21.90 -17.15 8.33
N ASN A 45 22.48 -18.23 8.86
CA ASN A 45 23.38 -19.12 8.13
C ASN A 45 22.66 -20.37 7.58
N LEU A 46 21.37 -20.51 7.84
CA LEU A 46 20.59 -21.66 7.38
C LEU A 46 20.31 -21.55 5.88
N ILE A 47 20.68 -22.59 5.14
CA ILE A 47 20.30 -22.73 3.73
C ILE A 47 18.86 -23.23 3.67
N VAL A 48 17.99 -22.49 2.99
CA VAL A 48 16.56 -22.79 2.87
C VAL A 48 16.18 -23.02 1.41
N SER A 49 15.18 -23.88 1.17
CA SER A 49 14.50 -23.97 -0.12
C SER A 49 13.69 -22.71 -0.39
N ILE A 50 13.30 -22.50 -1.65
CA ILE A 50 12.33 -21.47 -2.04
C ILE A 50 11.11 -22.16 -2.67
N PRO A 51 9.92 -22.07 -2.07
CA PRO A 51 9.65 -21.43 -0.78
C PRO A 51 10.26 -22.26 0.37
N PRO A 52 10.52 -21.65 1.54
CA PRO A 52 10.90 -22.40 2.73
C PRO A 52 9.80 -23.40 3.13
N ALA A 53 10.22 -24.49 3.78
CA ALA A 53 9.34 -25.58 4.20
C ALA A 53 9.46 -25.93 5.70
N MET A 54 10.08 -25.05 6.48
CA MET A 54 10.35 -25.26 7.91
C MET A 54 9.80 -24.08 8.73
N PRO A 55 9.30 -24.31 9.96
CA PRO A 55 8.65 -23.26 10.75
C PRO A 55 9.47 -21.96 10.91
N GLY A 56 10.73 -22.02 11.33
CA GLY A 56 11.58 -20.82 11.49
C GLY A 56 11.69 -20.02 10.19
N PRO A 57 12.26 -20.60 9.11
CA PRO A 57 12.29 -19.96 7.80
C PRO A 57 10.95 -19.45 7.28
N ASN A 58 9.84 -20.15 7.55
CA ASN A 58 8.50 -19.68 7.18
C ASN A 58 8.10 -18.42 7.96
N ARG A 59 8.39 -18.35 9.26
CA ARG A 59 8.17 -17.13 10.07
C ARG A 59 8.99 -15.96 9.52
N MET A 60 10.27 -16.16 9.24
CA MET A 60 11.10 -15.11 8.65
C MET A 60 10.55 -14.65 7.28
N GLN A 61 10.13 -15.60 6.43
CA GLN A 61 9.54 -15.26 5.14
C GLN A 61 8.20 -14.54 5.28
N ALA A 62 7.36 -14.90 6.25
CA ALA A 62 6.11 -14.20 6.53
C ALA A 62 6.34 -12.77 7.04
N ILE A 63 7.37 -12.54 7.86
CA ILE A 63 7.81 -11.20 8.29
C ILE A 63 8.29 -10.39 7.08
N ALA A 64 9.11 -10.99 6.22
CA ALA A 64 9.60 -10.32 5.01
C ALA A 64 8.47 -10.00 4.01
N ASN A 65 7.52 -10.92 3.84
CA ASN A 65 6.33 -10.71 3.01
C ASN A 65 5.46 -9.59 3.58
N THR A 66 5.23 -9.58 4.90
CA THR A 66 4.56 -8.49 5.60
C THR A 66 5.26 -7.15 5.34
N ALA A 67 6.60 -7.12 5.39
CA ALA A 67 7.37 -5.94 5.06
C ALA A 67 7.12 -5.49 3.62
N GLY A 68 7.16 -6.40 2.64
CA GLY A 68 6.88 -6.08 1.23
C GLY A 68 5.53 -5.37 1.03
N PHE A 69 4.47 -5.86 1.67
CA PHE A 69 3.16 -5.21 1.65
C PHE A 69 3.13 -3.89 2.41
N HIS A 70 3.81 -3.81 3.57
CA HIS A 70 3.86 -2.59 4.38
C HIS A 70 4.58 -1.46 3.63
N PHE A 71 5.73 -1.72 3.00
CA PHE A 71 6.43 -0.71 2.20
C PHE A 71 5.54 -0.23 1.05
N ALA A 72 4.91 -1.13 0.28
CA ALA A 72 3.99 -0.73 -0.79
C ALA A 72 2.83 0.16 -0.28
N PHE A 73 2.29 -0.13 0.91
CA PHE A 73 1.29 0.70 1.58
C PHE A 73 1.81 2.10 1.95
N ILE A 74 3.06 2.21 2.41
CA ILE A 74 3.69 3.50 2.71
C ILE A 74 3.90 4.30 1.41
N GLU A 75 4.48 3.68 0.39
CA GLU A 75 4.85 4.39 -0.84
C GLU A 75 3.64 4.83 -1.67
N GLN A 76 2.55 4.05 -1.70
CA GLN A 76 1.30 4.52 -2.34
C GLN A 76 0.73 5.73 -1.60
N GLY A 77 0.92 5.78 -0.28
CA GLY A 77 0.51 6.91 0.55
C GLY A 77 1.30 8.15 0.20
N GLY A 78 2.63 8.03 0.14
CA GLY A 78 3.53 9.11 -0.31
C GLY A 78 3.20 9.59 -1.72
N SER A 79 2.98 8.65 -2.64
CA SER A 79 2.59 8.93 -4.02
C SER A 79 1.29 9.72 -4.17
N SER A 80 0.42 9.72 -3.15
CA SER A 80 -0.79 10.54 -3.10
C SER A 80 -0.55 11.85 -2.32
N LEU A 81 0.13 11.78 -1.17
CA LEU A 81 0.40 12.91 -0.28
C LEU A 81 1.15 14.03 -0.99
N TYR A 82 2.29 13.73 -1.63
CA TYR A 82 3.14 14.77 -2.21
C TYR A 82 2.46 15.54 -3.35
N PRO A 83 1.78 14.88 -4.32
CA PRO A 83 0.98 15.60 -5.32
C PRO A 83 -0.17 16.41 -4.73
N ILE A 84 -0.81 15.94 -3.67
CA ILE A 84 -1.89 16.71 -3.03
C ILE A 84 -1.34 17.97 -2.36
N LEU A 85 -0.21 17.85 -1.65
CA LEU A 85 0.42 18.99 -0.99
C LEU A 85 1.04 19.97 -2.00
N VAL A 86 1.56 19.49 -3.14
CA VAL A 86 2.17 20.38 -4.14
C VAL A 86 1.15 21.34 -4.75
N LEU A 87 -0.10 20.89 -4.93
CA LEU A 87 -1.21 21.72 -5.39
C LEU A 87 -1.58 22.84 -4.39
N LYS A 88 -1.11 22.76 -3.14
CA LYS A 88 -1.36 23.73 -2.08
C LYS A 88 -0.16 24.65 -1.82
N ALA A 89 1.06 24.18 -2.09
CA ALA A 89 2.28 24.89 -1.73
C ALA A 89 2.40 26.27 -2.41
N THR A 90 2.66 27.31 -1.62
CA THR A 90 2.83 28.69 -2.10
C THR A 90 4.30 29.09 -2.24
N SER A 91 5.21 28.40 -1.55
CA SER A 91 6.66 28.60 -1.68
C SER A 91 7.22 27.73 -2.80
N ARG A 92 7.97 28.35 -3.72
CA ARG A 92 8.68 27.63 -4.80
C ARG A 92 9.72 26.64 -4.28
N GLU A 93 10.30 26.93 -3.12
CA GLU A 93 11.26 26.02 -2.48
C GLU A 93 10.55 24.77 -1.95
N VAL A 94 9.42 24.96 -1.25
CA VAL A 94 8.59 23.84 -0.79
C VAL A 94 8.04 23.04 -1.98
N MET A 95 7.57 23.71 -3.03
CA MET A 95 7.11 23.05 -4.25
C MET A 95 8.22 22.19 -4.88
N ARG A 96 9.47 22.69 -4.92
CA ARG A 96 10.61 21.91 -5.39
C ARG A 96 10.83 20.66 -4.53
N VAL A 97 10.76 20.77 -3.21
CA VAL A 97 10.89 19.63 -2.29
C VAL A 97 9.78 18.61 -2.53
N LEU A 98 8.52 19.05 -2.58
CA LEU A 98 7.37 18.16 -2.77
C LEU A 98 7.40 17.43 -4.13
N LEU A 99 7.77 18.13 -5.21
CA LEU A 99 7.92 17.51 -6.53
C LEU A 99 9.07 16.50 -6.54
N SER A 100 10.22 16.85 -5.95
CA SER A 100 11.39 15.97 -5.96
C SER A 100 11.18 14.71 -5.12
N ILE A 101 10.60 14.83 -3.92
CA ILE A 101 10.32 13.66 -3.08
C ILE A 101 9.15 12.87 -3.66
N GLY A 102 8.06 13.56 -4.07
CA GLY A 102 6.90 12.90 -4.64
C GLY A 102 7.21 12.06 -5.88
N GLY A 103 8.10 12.53 -6.76
CA GLY A 103 8.55 11.73 -7.90
C GLY A 103 9.26 10.43 -7.47
N VAL A 104 10.08 10.50 -6.42
CA VAL A 104 10.78 9.32 -5.88
C VAL A 104 9.80 8.33 -5.24
N GLU A 105 8.78 8.79 -4.51
CA GLU A 105 7.81 7.85 -3.91
C GLU A 105 6.96 7.12 -4.96
N VAL A 106 6.70 7.74 -6.12
CA VAL A 106 6.02 7.07 -7.24
C VAL A 106 6.89 5.94 -7.83
N ASP A 107 8.19 6.19 -7.98
CA ASP A 107 9.15 5.17 -8.40
C ASP A 107 9.24 4.05 -7.34
N HIS A 108 9.35 4.42 -6.06
CA HIS A 108 9.36 3.46 -4.95
C HIS A 108 8.09 2.62 -4.90
N PHE A 109 6.92 3.22 -5.10
CA PHE A 109 5.66 2.47 -5.10
C PHE A 109 5.68 1.41 -6.19
N SER A 110 6.10 1.73 -7.42
CA SER A 110 6.18 0.75 -8.50
C SER A 110 7.12 -0.42 -8.15
N LEU A 111 8.26 -0.14 -7.49
CA LEU A 111 9.20 -1.16 -7.04
C LEU A 111 8.61 -2.04 -5.93
N TRP A 112 7.96 -1.45 -4.93
CA TRP A 112 7.39 -2.21 -3.81
C TRP A 112 6.10 -2.93 -4.18
N HIS A 113 5.35 -2.41 -5.15
CA HIS A 113 4.21 -3.08 -5.75
C HIS A 113 4.66 -4.39 -6.42
N ASP A 114 5.79 -4.40 -7.14
CA ASP A 114 6.43 -5.63 -7.64
C ASP A 114 6.82 -6.59 -6.49
N LYS A 115 7.47 -6.07 -5.44
CA LYS A 115 7.92 -6.91 -4.31
C LYS A 115 6.77 -7.52 -3.52
N ALA A 116 5.71 -6.77 -3.28
CA ALA A 116 4.48 -7.29 -2.69
C ALA A 116 3.82 -8.34 -3.61
N GLY A 117 3.83 -8.13 -4.93
CA GLY A 117 3.37 -9.14 -5.89
C GLY A 117 4.14 -10.46 -5.81
N ASN A 118 5.46 -10.39 -5.65
CA ASN A 118 6.31 -11.58 -5.49
C ASN A 118 5.98 -12.38 -4.21
N ALA A 119 5.54 -11.72 -3.13
CA ALA A 119 5.17 -12.40 -1.89
C ALA A 119 3.94 -13.32 -2.02
N ILE A 120 3.12 -13.12 -3.06
CA ILE A 120 1.91 -13.90 -3.36
C ILE A 120 1.97 -14.54 -4.76
N ALA A 121 3.18 -14.82 -5.25
CA ALA A 121 3.41 -15.52 -6.52
C ALA A 121 4.48 -16.60 -6.37
N GLN A 122 4.43 -17.63 -7.22
CA GLN A 122 5.53 -18.61 -7.28
C GLN A 122 6.87 -17.93 -7.65
N PRO A 123 7.99 -18.42 -7.09
CA PRO A 123 8.12 -19.58 -6.19
C PRO A 123 8.00 -19.22 -4.69
N LEU A 124 7.59 -17.99 -4.33
CA LEU A 124 7.55 -17.53 -2.93
C LEU A 124 6.19 -17.67 -2.26
N ALA A 125 5.11 -17.86 -3.02
CA ALA A 125 3.77 -18.06 -2.50
C ALA A 125 3.62 -19.37 -1.69
N GLY A 126 2.52 -19.48 -0.95
CA GLY A 126 2.18 -20.64 -0.12
C GLY A 126 2.76 -20.58 1.29
N ILE A 127 3.25 -19.41 1.72
CA ILE A 127 3.81 -19.21 3.05
C ILE A 127 2.68 -19.06 4.06
N ILE A 128 2.72 -19.91 5.08
CA ILE A 128 1.89 -19.79 6.27
C ILE A 128 2.81 -19.43 7.43
N ASP A 129 2.50 -18.33 8.09
CA ASP A 129 3.16 -17.97 9.33
C ASP A 129 2.82 -19.02 10.42
N PRO A 130 3.81 -19.73 10.98
CA PRO A 130 3.54 -20.75 11.98
C PRO A 130 3.07 -20.19 13.34
N GLN A 131 3.28 -18.91 13.62
CA GLN A 131 2.86 -18.27 14.87
C GLN A 131 1.44 -17.73 14.79
N THR A 132 1.07 -17.12 13.66
CA THR A 132 -0.19 -16.39 13.54
C THR A 132 -1.19 -17.01 12.58
N GLY A 133 -0.72 -17.91 11.70
CA GLY A 133 -1.55 -18.50 10.64
C GLY A 133 -1.78 -17.59 9.44
N LEU A 134 -1.13 -16.41 9.37
CA LEU A 134 -1.21 -15.54 8.21
C LEU A 134 -0.72 -16.29 6.96
N LEU A 135 -1.59 -16.39 5.96
CA LEU A 135 -1.31 -17.04 4.68
C LEU A 135 -0.99 -15.99 3.61
N PHE A 136 0.11 -16.21 2.89
CA PHE A 136 0.44 -15.55 1.63
C PHE A 136 0.19 -16.55 0.49
N PRO A 137 -1.01 -16.55 -0.11
CA PRO A 137 -1.39 -17.54 -1.12
C PRO A 137 -0.72 -17.26 -2.46
N ASP A 138 -0.80 -18.21 -3.38
CA ASP A 138 -0.44 -17.96 -4.78
C ASP A 138 -1.61 -17.29 -5.48
N PHE A 139 -1.57 -15.98 -5.62
CA PHE A 139 -2.67 -15.20 -6.17
C PHE A 139 -2.77 -15.28 -7.70
N ASN A 140 -1.76 -15.86 -8.36
CA ASN A 140 -1.86 -16.21 -9.77
C ASN A 140 -2.63 -17.53 -9.99
N ASP A 141 -2.86 -18.32 -8.93
CA ASP A 141 -3.80 -19.44 -8.94
C ASP A 141 -5.25 -18.90 -8.89
N PRO A 142 -6.10 -19.19 -9.89
CA PRO A 142 -7.50 -18.77 -9.91
C PRO A 142 -8.28 -19.17 -8.65
N ASP A 143 -7.93 -20.28 -8.00
CA ASP A 143 -8.65 -20.76 -6.80
C ASP A 143 -8.41 -19.87 -5.58
N ASN A 144 -7.30 -19.11 -5.57
CA ASN A 144 -6.96 -18.17 -4.49
C ASN A 144 -7.49 -16.74 -4.76
N GLN A 145 -7.97 -16.45 -5.96
CA GLN A 145 -8.44 -15.12 -6.36
C GLN A 145 -9.81 -14.82 -5.74
N HIS A 146 -9.85 -13.89 -4.80
CA HIS A 146 -11.07 -13.46 -4.11
C HIS A 146 -11.41 -12.01 -4.49
N ASN A 147 -12.21 -11.87 -5.54
CA ASN A 147 -12.60 -10.57 -6.10
C ASN A 147 -14.11 -10.29 -5.96
N ALA A 148 -14.83 -11.08 -5.15
CA ALA A 148 -16.28 -11.05 -5.08
C ALA A 148 -16.84 -9.68 -4.65
N GLU A 149 -16.07 -8.95 -3.84
CA GLU A 149 -16.36 -7.61 -3.33
C GLU A 149 -16.02 -6.48 -4.32
N LEU A 150 -15.37 -6.78 -5.45
CA LEU A 150 -15.13 -5.80 -6.50
C LEU A 150 -16.37 -5.55 -7.36
N SER A 151 -16.31 -4.46 -8.12
CA SER A 151 -17.40 -4.07 -9.01
C SER A 151 -17.65 -5.09 -10.11
N PRO A 152 -18.88 -5.15 -10.69
CA PRO A 152 -19.16 -6.05 -11.81
C PRO A 152 -18.21 -5.86 -13.00
N ALA A 153 -17.82 -4.61 -13.28
CA ALA A 153 -16.87 -4.30 -14.35
C ALA A 153 -15.47 -4.86 -14.05
N ASP A 154 -14.97 -4.68 -12.83
CA ASP A 154 -13.66 -5.19 -12.41
C ASP A 154 -13.63 -6.73 -12.37
N ARG A 155 -14.69 -7.36 -11.88
CA ARG A 155 -14.81 -8.82 -11.91
C ARG A 155 -14.85 -9.36 -13.34
N ALA A 156 -15.49 -8.64 -14.26
CA ALA A 156 -15.56 -9.00 -15.68
C ALA A 156 -14.23 -8.78 -16.41
N ALA A 157 -13.42 -7.80 -16.01
CA ALA A 157 -12.06 -7.60 -16.52
C ALA A 157 -11.14 -8.80 -16.23
N GLY A 158 -11.48 -9.60 -15.21
CA GLY A 158 -10.97 -10.97 -15.05
C GLY A 158 -9.47 -11.05 -14.76
N SER A 159 -8.83 -12.10 -15.29
CA SER A 159 -7.46 -12.53 -14.94
C SER A 159 -6.36 -11.50 -15.21
N GLN A 160 -6.61 -10.50 -16.05
CA GLN A 160 -5.65 -9.40 -16.25
C GLN A 160 -5.45 -8.63 -14.95
N MET A 161 -6.51 -8.34 -14.19
CA MET A 161 -6.38 -7.60 -12.95
C MET A 161 -5.58 -8.34 -11.88
N PHE A 162 -5.54 -9.67 -11.86
CA PHE A 162 -4.98 -10.42 -10.73
C PHE A 162 -3.51 -10.78 -10.88
N GLN A 163 -2.92 -10.50 -12.03
CA GLN A 163 -1.50 -10.75 -12.28
C GLN A 163 -0.62 -9.95 -11.30
N THR A 164 0.20 -10.68 -10.56
CA THR A 164 1.03 -10.11 -9.49
C THR A 164 2.19 -9.26 -10.02
N ASN A 165 2.59 -9.46 -11.28
CA ASN A 165 3.65 -8.71 -11.96
C ASN A 165 3.15 -7.42 -12.65
N LEU A 166 1.87 -7.06 -12.50
CA LEU A 166 1.38 -5.75 -12.95
C LEU A 166 1.71 -4.69 -11.90
N ILE A 167 2.63 -3.81 -12.26
CA ILE A 167 3.20 -2.79 -11.35
C ILE A 167 2.74 -1.38 -11.69
N LEU A 168 2.21 -1.16 -12.89
CA LEU A 168 1.71 0.15 -13.32
C LEU A 168 0.22 0.27 -12.96
N PRO A 169 -0.26 1.46 -12.55
CA PRO A 169 -1.68 1.70 -12.33
C PRO A 169 -2.51 1.41 -13.59
N GLU A 170 -3.55 0.59 -13.45
CA GLU A 170 -4.52 0.40 -14.52
C GLU A 170 -5.34 1.68 -14.75
N PRO A 171 -5.72 1.98 -16.01
CA PRO A 171 -6.62 3.09 -16.30
C PRO A 171 -7.91 3.00 -15.50
N CYS A 172 -8.29 4.10 -14.84
CA CYS A 172 -9.55 4.20 -14.09
C CYS A 172 -10.37 5.41 -14.52
N GLN A 173 -11.61 5.49 -14.02
CA GLN A 173 -12.43 6.70 -14.07
C GLN A 173 -11.60 7.92 -13.63
N PHE A 174 -11.58 8.96 -14.45
CA PHE A 174 -10.90 10.20 -14.11
C PHE A 174 -11.81 11.15 -13.33
N LEU A 175 -11.24 12.22 -12.77
CA LEU A 175 -11.98 13.20 -11.97
C LEU A 175 -13.11 13.90 -12.75
N SER A 176 -13.01 13.94 -14.08
CA SER A 176 -14.04 14.42 -15.00
C SER A 176 -14.50 13.27 -15.89
N ASP A 177 -15.81 13.05 -15.96
CA ASP A 177 -16.44 12.04 -16.82
C ASP A 177 -16.39 12.40 -18.33
N LEU A 178 -16.02 13.64 -18.65
CA LEU A 178 -15.76 14.09 -20.01
C LEU A 178 -14.42 13.60 -20.57
N LEU A 179 -13.53 13.11 -19.70
CA LEU A 179 -12.23 12.59 -20.08
C LEU A 179 -12.24 11.05 -20.06
N PRO A 180 -11.50 10.40 -20.97
CA PRO A 180 -11.42 8.94 -20.99
C PRO A 180 -10.72 8.40 -19.74
N PRO A 181 -10.86 7.10 -19.43
CA PRO A 181 -10.08 6.47 -18.38
C PRO A 181 -8.57 6.68 -18.57
N VAL A 182 -7.87 7.02 -17.48
CA VAL A 182 -6.43 7.29 -17.49
C VAL A 182 -5.73 6.58 -16.34
N SER A 183 -4.46 6.21 -16.57
CA SER A 183 -3.56 5.70 -15.54
C SER A 183 -3.05 6.87 -14.69
N ILE A 184 -3.33 6.83 -13.39
CA ILE A 184 -2.98 7.89 -12.44
C ILE A 184 -2.61 7.32 -11.08
N MET A 185 -1.84 8.09 -10.31
CA MET A 185 -1.76 7.90 -8.86
C MET A 185 -3.09 8.29 -8.22
N ARG A 186 -3.58 7.49 -7.28
CA ARG A 186 -4.88 7.68 -6.62
C ARG A 186 -4.85 7.21 -5.16
N PRO A 187 -5.42 7.98 -4.22
CA PRO A 187 -6.26 9.17 -4.43
C PRO A 187 -5.48 10.47 -4.74
N THR A 188 -6.22 11.48 -5.19
CA THR A 188 -5.75 12.82 -5.54
C THR A 188 -6.52 13.93 -4.81
N LEU A 189 -7.57 13.60 -4.05
CA LEU A 189 -8.29 14.57 -3.22
C LEU A 189 -7.75 14.61 -1.79
N THR A 190 -7.72 15.81 -1.21
CA THR A 190 -7.20 16.05 0.15
C THR A 190 -7.87 15.16 1.20
N GLN A 191 -9.18 14.93 1.14
CA GLN A 191 -9.84 14.08 2.14
C GLN A 191 -9.38 12.61 2.12
N ASN A 192 -8.80 12.15 1.01
CA ASN A 192 -8.44 10.75 0.80
C ASN A 192 -6.93 10.50 0.87
N GLY A 193 -6.10 11.50 0.54
CA GLY A 193 -4.63 11.35 0.49
C GLY A 193 -3.84 12.53 1.05
N GLY A 194 -4.50 13.54 1.64
CA GLY A 194 -3.83 14.68 2.29
C GLY A 194 -3.08 14.30 3.56
N GLY A 195 -2.49 15.30 4.22
CA GLY A 195 -1.74 15.13 5.46
C GLY A 195 -2.56 14.44 6.55
N VAL A 196 -3.82 14.85 6.73
CA VAL A 196 -4.72 14.26 7.74
C VAL A 196 -5.03 12.80 7.40
N ALA A 197 -5.39 12.51 6.15
CA ALA A 197 -5.68 11.14 5.71
C ALA A 197 -4.46 10.22 5.90
N THR A 198 -3.27 10.71 5.57
CA THR A 198 -2.00 9.98 5.72
C THR A 198 -1.71 9.67 7.19
N PHE A 199 -1.85 10.66 8.08
CA PHE A 199 -1.60 10.45 9.50
C PHE A 199 -2.61 9.47 10.12
N GLN A 200 -3.88 9.54 9.72
CA GLN A 200 -4.89 8.58 10.17
C GLN A 200 -4.58 7.15 9.69
N ALA A 201 -4.10 7.00 8.45
CA ALA A 201 -3.61 5.72 7.93
C ALA A 201 -2.45 5.16 8.77
N PHE A 202 -1.45 5.99 9.11
CA PHE A 202 -0.33 5.57 9.96
C PHE A 202 -0.78 5.16 11.37
N LYS A 203 -1.74 5.87 11.96
CA LYS A 203 -2.34 5.49 13.25
C LYS A 203 -3.07 4.15 13.15
N ALA A 204 -3.91 3.96 12.14
CA ALA A 204 -4.63 2.71 11.92
C ALA A 204 -3.67 1.52 11.68
N GLY A 205 -2.52 1.79 11.05
CA GLY A 205 -1.43 0.84 10.84
C GLY A 205 -0.61 0.49 12.10
N ASN A 206 -0.88 1.13 13.23
CA ASN A 206 -0.10 1.02 14.47
C ASN A 206 1.36 1.53 14.33
N LEU A 207 1.65 2.43 13.39
CA LEU A 207 3.02 2.97 13.22
C LEU A 207 3.49 3.76 14.45
N PHE A 208 2.56 4.47 15.10
CA PHE A 208 2.82 5.28 16.30
C PHE A 208 2.31 4.61 17.57
N LEU A 209 2.21 3.28 17.58
CA LEU A 209 1.84 2.54 18.79
C LEU A 209 2.79 2.91 19.93
N HIS A 210 2.23 3.12 21.13
CA HIS A 210 2.96 3.56 22.34
C HIS A 210 3.54 4.99 22.33
N GLN A 211 3.27 5.81 21.31
CA GLN A 211 3.56 7.25 21.37
C GLN A 211 2.55 8.00 22.25
N SER A 212 2.95 9.14 22.80
CA SER A 212 2.09 9.94 23.68
C SER A 212 0.99 10.68 22.91
N ASP A 213 -0.13 10.98 23.59
CA ASP A 213 -1.20 11.80 23.00
C ASP A 213 -0.68 13.18 22.57
N SER A 214 0.27 13.77 23.30
CA SER A 214 0.89 15.04 22.93
C SER A 214 1.62 14.97 21.59
N PHE A 215 2.31 13.86 21.31
CA PHE A 215 2.95 13.62 20.01
C PHE A 215 1.90 13.45 18.92
N LEU A 216 0.88 12.62 19.16
CA LEU A 216 -0.17 12.37 18.17
C LEU A 216 -0.96 13.64 17.82
N ASN A 217 -1.24 14.49 18.81
CA ASN A 217 -1.90 15.77 18.59
C ASN A 217 -1.00 16.72 17.78
N LEU A 218 0.29 16.80 18.10
CA LEU A 218 1.23 17.62 17.34
C LEU A 218 1.29 17.22 15.86
N VAL A 219 1.38 15.92 15.56
CA VAL A 219 1.43 15.45 14.17
C VAL A 219 0.10 15.71 13.45
N MET A 220 -1.04 15.54 14.13
CA MET A 220 -2.35 15.89 13.57
C MET A 220 -2.46 17.39 13.26
N ASP A 221 -1.97 18.25 14.16
CA ASP A 221 -2.00 19.71 13.97
C ASP A 221 -1.14 20.12 12.77
N VAL A 222 0.05 19.51 12.60
CA VAL A 222 0.91 19.72 11.42
C VAL A 222 0.22 19.25 10.14
N ALA A 223 -0.40 18.06 10.17
CA ALA A 223 -1.15 17.52 9.04
C ALA A 223 -2.33 18.41 8.63
N ALA A 224 -3.11 18.87 9.60
CA ALA A 224 -4.25 19.77 9.37
C ALA A 224 -3.80 21.13 8.84
N ALA A 225 -2.71 21.68 9.36
CA ALA A 225 -2.12 22.93 8.87
C ALA A 225 -1.66 22.80 7.41
N ALA A 226 -1.04 21.68 7.04
CA ALA A 226 -0.63 21.41 5.66
C ALA A 226 -1.82 21.31 4.70
N ASP A 227 -2.88 20.61 5.10
CA ASP A 227 -4.09 20.45 4.28
C ASP A 227 -4.89 21.76 4.13
N ALA A 228 -4.83 22.64 5.13
CA ALA A 228 -5.52 23.92 5.15
C ALA A 228 -4.90 24.99 4.23
N VAL A 229 -3.66 24.81 3.77
CA VAL A 229 -3.01 25.77 2.86
C VAL A 229 -3.84 25.89 1.57
N GLN A 230 -4.15 27.12 1.21
CA GLN A 230 -4.79 27.46 -0.06
C GLN A 230 -3.77 28.18 -0.94
N PRO A 231 -3.56 27.75 -2.20
CA PRO A 231 -2.76 28.51 -3.14
C PRO A 231 -3.39 29.89 -3.36
N ALA A 232 -2.57 30.91 -3.61
CA ALA A 232 -3.09 32.23 -3.94
C ALA A 232 -3.85 32.14 -5.28
N ASN A 233 -5.10 32.65 -5.29
CA ASN A 233 -5.94 32.74 -6.49
C ASN A 233 -5.27 33.55 -7.61
#